data_AF-A0A6J4TY83-F1
#
_entry.id   AF-A0A6J4TY83-F1
#
_cell.length_a   1.000
_cell.length_b   1.000
_cell.length_c   1.000
_cell.angle_alpha   90.00
_cell.angle_beta   90.00
_cell.angle_gamma   90.00
#
_symmetry.space_group_name_H-M   'P 1'
#
loop_
_entity.id
_entity.type
_entity.pdbx_description
1 polymer ?
#
loop_
_entity_poly.entity_id
_entity_poly.type
_entity_poly.pdbx_seq_one_letter_code
_entity_poly.pdbx_strand_id
1 'polypeptide(L)'
;MGSLATEARGTGRPYYGWVVAGTLAFTETVSWGVLYYAFTVFLVPMQVELGWSAATLTGAYSLALLISGLAAPFVGRWLDRHGPRALMTAGSLLGGLLVLAWS
;
A
#
# COMPACT_ATOMS: atom_id res chain seq x y z
N MET A 1 -13.68 55.56 -4.20
CA MET A 1 -12.63 55.34 -3.19
C MET A 1 -13.26 54.57 -2.04
N GLY A 2 -13.04 53.25 -1.96
CA GLY A 2 -13.51 52.40 -0.85
C GLY A 2 -14.43 51.23 -1.24
N SER A 3 -13.86 50.18 -1.83
CA SER A 3 -14.39 48.80 -1.69
C SER A 3 -13.35 47.80 -2.22
N LEU A 4 -12.13 47.86 -1.68
CA LEU A 4 -11.23 46.71 -1.63
C LEU A 4 -11.60 45.95 -0.35
N ALA A 5 -12.45 44.93 -0.42
CA ALA A 5 -12.56 43.87 0.60
C ALA A 5 -13.82 43.01 0.33
N THR A 6 -13.72 42.06 -0.60
CA THR A 6 -14.42 40.80 -0.36
C THR A 6 -13.38 39.71 -0.44
N GLU A 7 -12.84 39.42 0.74
CA GLU A 7 -12.01 38.28 1.03
C GLU A 7 -12.65 37.00 0.50
N ALA A 8 -12.24 36.54 -0.68
CA ALA A 8 -12.38 35.14 -1.04
C ALA A 8 -11.27 34.35 -0.32
N ARG A 9 -11.31 34.32 1.02
CA ARG A 9 -10.62 33.30 1.81
C ARG A 9 -11.39 31.99 1.64
N GLY A 10 -11.22 31.36 0.48
CA GLY A 10 -11.49 29.95 0.30
C GLY A 10 -10.48 29.18 1.13
N THR A 11 -10.74 29.05 2.43
CA THR A 11 -9.99 28.16 3.31
C THR A 11 -10.17 26.75 2.76
N GLY A 12 -9.10 26.25 2.14
CA GLY A 12 -9.05 24.94 1.51
C GLY A 12 -9.37 23.87 2.55
N ARG A 13 -10.55 23.27 2.44
CA ARG A 13 -10.77 21.96 3.04
C ARG A 13 -9.80 21.02 2.33
N PRO A 14 -8.89 20.32 3.03
CA PRO A 14 -8.05 19.33 2.39
C PRO A 14 -9.00 18.33 1.72
N TYR A 15 -8.94 18.29 0.38
CA TYR A 15 -9.75 17.37 -0.39
C TYR A 15 -9.52 15.97 0.17
N TYR A 16 -10.56 15.19 0.47
CA TYR A 16 -10.42 13.83 1.00
C TYR A 16 -9.44 12.99 0.15
N GLY A 17 -9.37 13.27 -1.15
CA GLY A 17 -8.39 12.70 -2.07
C GLY A 17 -6.92 12.97 -1.69
N TRP A 18 -6.58 14.13 -1.12
CA TRP A 18 -5.23 14.43 -0.65
C TRP A 18 -4.85 13.65 0.60
N VAL A 19 -5.81 13.42 1.50
CA VAL A 19 -5.59 12.54 2.65
C VAL A 19 -5.36 11.12 2.16
N VAL A 20 -6.22 10.59 1.28
CA VAL A 20 -6.07 9.26 0.69
C VAL A 20 -4.75 9.09 -0.06
N ALA A 21 -4.35 10.10 -0.86
CA ALA A 21 -3.08 10.09 -1.57
C ALA A 21 -1.88 10.10 -0.60
N GLY A 22 -1.96 10.89 0.47
CA GLY A 22 -0.93 10.93 1.51
C GLY A 22 -0.79 9.60 2.25
N THR A 23 -1.90 8.97 2.64
CA THR A 23 -1.85 7.66 3.30
C THR A 23 -1.31 6.60 2.35
N LEU A 24 -1.79 6.54 1.10
CA LEU A 24 -1.30 5.59 0.08
C LEU A 24 0.19 5.76 -0.17
N ALA A 25 0.67 6.99 -0.35
CA ALA A 25 2.08 7.26 -0.58
C ALA A 25 2.93 6.78 0.61
N PHE A 26 2.45 7.01 1.84
CA PHE A 26 3.14 6.54 3.03
C PHE A 26 3.14 5.01 3.13
N THR A 27 2.00 4.33 2.99
CA THR A 27 1.95 2.87 3.06
C THR A 27 2.68 2.19 1.91
N GLU A 28 2.66 2.74 0.69
CA GLU A 28 3.49 2.24 -0.43
C GLU A 28 4.97 2.40 -0.12
N THR A 29 5.40 3.57 0.38
CA THR A 29 6.80 3.82 0.72
C THR A 29 7.27 2.86 1.81
N VAL A 30 6.44 2.61 2.83
CA VAL A 30 6.75 1.64 3.89
C VAL A 30 6.73 0.21 3.35
N SER A 31 5.75 -0.16 2.52
CA SER A 31 5.67 -1.49 1.92
C SER A 31 6.88 -1.79 1.04
N TRP A 32 7.26 -0.90 0.12
CA TRP A 32 8.47 -1.07 -0.68
C TRP A 32 9.73 -0.94 0.18
N GLY A 33 9.73 -0.05 1.17
CA GLY A 33 10.80 0.08 2.15
C GLY A 33 11.11 -1.26 2.82
N VAL A 34 10.09 -1.90 3.36
CA VAL A 34 10.19 -3.19 4.05
C VAL A 34 10.43 -4.32 3.05
N LEU A 35 9.61 -4.46 2.02
CA LEU A 35 9.69 -5.60 1.12
C LEU A 35 10.94 -5.59 0.26
N TYR A 36 11.46 -4.43 -0.13
CA TYR A 36 12.61 -4.32 -1.02
C TYR A 36 13.92 -4.22 -0.24
N TYR A 37 14.00 -3.35 0.80
CA TYR A 37 15.23 -3.23 1.59
C TYR A 37 15.36 -4.29 2.67
N ALA A 38 14.28 -4.73 3.32
CA ALA A 38 14.41 -5.82 4.28
C ALA A 38 14.78 -7.13 3.54
N PHE A 39 14.26 -7.37 2.34
CA PHE A 39 14.66 -8.53 1.55
C PHE A 39 16.18 -8.54 1.27
N THR A 40 16.78 -7.41 0.88
CA THR A 40 18.24 -7.36 0.64
C THR A 40 19.06 -7.55 1.93
N VAL A 41 18.57 -7.06 3.08
CA VAL A 41 19.21 -7.29 4.39
C VAL A 41 19.10 -8.75 4.82
N PHE A 42 17.93 -9.37 4.62
CA PHE A 42 17.67 -10.77 4.97
C PHE A 42 18.22 -11.77 3.95
N LEU A 43 18.67 -11.30 2.79
CA LEU A 43 19.21 -12.17 1.75
C LEU A 43 20.42 -12.96 2.25
N VAL A 44 21.37 -12.31 2.93
CA VAL A 44 22.57 -12.95 3.47
C VAL A 44 22.24 -14.04 4.51
N PRO A 45 21.44 -13.79 5.56
CA PRO A 45 21.06 -14.85 6.50
C PRO A 45 20.23 -15.95 5.84
N MET A 46 19.35 -15.64 4.88
CA MET A 46 18.62 -16.66 4.11
C MET A 46 19.56 -17.56 3.30
N GLN A 47 20.62 -17.02 2.70
CA GLN A 47 21.63 -17.85 2.00
C GLN A 47 22.35 -18.79 2.95
N VAL A 48 22.63 -18.35 4.18
CA VAL A 48 23.32 -19.15 5.20
C VAL A 48 22.41 -20.26 5.74
N GLU A 49 21.13 -19.99 6.00
CA GLU A 49 20.20 -20.99 6.54
C GLU A 49 19.65 -21.96 5.48
N LEU A 50 19.28 -21.46 4.30
CA LEU A 50 18.69 -22.28 3.22
C LEU A 50 19.76 -22.92 2.33
N GLY A 51 21.00 -22.41 2.37
CA GLY A 51 22.09 -22.83 1.48
C GLY A 51 21.87 -22.44 0.01
N TRP A 52 20.88 -21.59 -0.29
CA TRP A 52 20.51 -21.22 -1.65
C TRP A 52 21.35 -20.07 -2.19
N SER A 53 21.60 -20.07 -3.51
CA SER A 53 22.34 -18.99 -4.17
C SER A 53 21.54 -17.68 -4.18
N ALA A 54 22.23 -16.53 -4.25
CA ALA A 54 21.58 -15.23 -4.36
C ALA A 54 20.65 -15.16 -5.58
N ALA A 55 21.05 -15.79 -6.70
CA ALA A 55 20.27 -15.85 -7.93
C ALA A 55 18.94 -16.61 -7.76
N THR A 56 18.92 -17.66 -6.94
CA THR A 56 17.70 -18.44 -6.66
C THR A 56 16.72 -17.62 -5.82
N LEU A 57 17.21 -16.94 -4.79
CA LEU A 57 16.38 -16.10 -3.91
C LEU A 57 15.82 -14.88 -4.65
N THR A 58 16.66 -14.18 -5.42
CA THR A 58 16.21 -13.03 -6.23
C THR A 58 15.29 -13.47 -7.37
N GLY A 59 15.49 -14.65 -7.95
CA GLY A 59 14.58 -15.25 -8.93
C GLY A 59 13.20 -15.55 -8.33
N ALA A 60 13.15 -16.15 -7.13
CA ALA A 60 11.90 -16.40 -6.42
C ALA A 60 11.18 -15.09 -6.04
N TYR A 61 11.92 -14.08 -5.58
CA TYR A 61 11.38 -12.75 -5.30
C TYR A 61 10.81 -12.07 -6.55
N SER A 62 11.52 -12.17 -7.68
CA SER A 62 11.06 -11.64 -8.97
C SER A 62 9.77 -12.32 -9.44
N LEU A 63 9.66 -13.64 -9.25
CA LEU A 63 8.44 -14.38 -9.55
C LEU A 63 7.28 -13.93 -8.64
N ALA A 64 7.53 -13.72 -7.35
CA ALA A 64 6.54 -13.19 -6.43
C ALA A 64 6.03 -11.80 -6.85
N LEU A 65 6.94 -10.91 -7.27
CA LEU A 65 6.58 -9.60 -7.82
C LEU A 65 5.78 -9.72 -9.12
N LEU A 66 6.15 -10.65 -10.00
CA LEU A 66 5.39 -10.91 -11.23
C LEU A 66 3.96 -11.36 -10.94
N ILE A 67 3.79 -12.28 -10.00
CA ILE A 67 2.47 -12.75 -9.55
C ILE A 67 1.67 -11.59 -8.93
N SER A 68 2.30 -10.78 -8.09
CA SER A 68 1.69 -9.59 -7.50
C SER A 68 1.22 -8.59 -8.57
N GLY A 69 2.08 -8.31 -9.56
CA GLY A 69 1.75 -7.43 -10.68
C GLY A 69 0.63 -7.97 -11.56
N LEU A 70 0.54 -9.29 -11.76
CA LEU A 70 -0.57 -9.94 -12.46
C LEU A 70 -1.88 -9.90 -11.65
N ALA A 71 -1.79 -9.93 -10.32
CA ALA A 71 -2.95 -9.79 -9.44
C ALA A 71 -3.45 -8.34 -9.35
N ALA A 72 -2.58 -7.34 -9.51
CA ALA A 72 -2.90 -5.91 -9.42
C ALA A 72 -4.07 -5.47 -10.33
N PRO A 73 -4.15 -5.80 -11.63
CA PRO A 73 -5.29 -5.43 -12.47
C PRO A 73 -6.60 -6.15 -12.11
N PHE A 74 -6.52 -7.32 -11.46
CA PHE A 74 -7.71 -8.01 -10.93
C PHE A 74 -8.25 -7.28 -9.70
N VAL A 75 -7.35 -6.93 -8.77
CA VAL A 75 -7.69 -6.17 -7.55
C VAL A 75 -8.18 -4.76 -7.90
N GLY A 76 -7.51 -4.07 -8.83
CA GLY A 76 -7.92 -2.74 -9.31
C GLY A 76 -9.28 -2.76 -10.01
N ARG A 77 -9.55 -3.75 -10.87
CA ARG A 77 -10.87 -3.92 -11.49
C ARG A 77 -11.97 -4.22 -10.47
N TRP A 78 -11.65 -4.96 -9.42
CA TRP A 78 -12.61 -5.24 -8.35
C TRP A 78 -12.93 -3.97 -7.56
N LEU A 79 -11.92 -3.13 -7.32
CA LEU A 79 -12.01 -1.82 -6.68
C LEU A 79 -12.89 -0.84 -7.48
N ASP A 80 -12.67 -0.76 -8.80
CA ASP A 80 -13.42 0.12 -9.69
C ASP A 80 -14.89 -0.29 -9.82
N ARG A 81 -15.19 -1.60 -9.70
CA ARG A 81 -16.54 -2.13 -9.93
C ARG A 81 -17.44 -2.09 -8.70
N HIS A 82 -16.89 -2.17 -7.48
CA HIS A 82 -17.66 -2.16 -6.23
C HIS A 82 -17.52 -0.86 -5.43
N GLY A 83 -16.66 0.05 -5.92
CA GLY A 83 -16.35 1.31 -5.29
C GLY A 83 -15.46 1.16 -4.04
N PRO A 84 -14.65 2.18 -3.72
CA PRO A 84 -13.69 2.15 -2.61
C PRO A 84 -14.35 1.92 -1.24
N ARG A 85 -15.66 2.20 -1.10
CA ARG A 85 -16.44 1.96 0.12
C ARG A 85 -16.56 0.48 0.46
N ALA A 86 -16.74 -0.39 -0.53
CA ALA A 86 -16.84 -1.84 -0.31
C ALA A 86 -15.51 -2.44 0.18
N LEU A 87 -14.39 -1.92 -0.33
CA LEU A 87 -13.06 -2.36 0.13
C LEU A 87 -12.77 -1.89 1.56
N MET A 88 -13.15 -0.66 1.92
CA MET A 88 -12.96 -0.18 3.29
C MET A 88 -13.82 -0.93 4.31
N THR A 89 -15.08 -1.27 3.99
CA THR A 89 -15.92 -2.09 4.88
C THR A 89 -15.41 -3.52 4.98
N ALA A 90 -15.07 -4.16 3.86
CA ALA A 90 -14.53 -5.51 3.88
C ALA A 90 -13.19 -5.59 4.66
N GLY A 91 -12.27 -4.65 4.40
CA GLY A 91 -10.99 -4.58 5.11
C GLY A 91 -11.14 -4.32 6.60
N SER A 92 -12.10 -3.46 7.00
CA SER A 92 -12.38 -3.19 8.42
C SER A 92 -12.98 -4.41 9.13
N LEU A 93 -13.90 -5.14 8.48
CA LEU A 93 -14.48 -6.37 9.01
C LEU A 93 -13.43 -7.47 9.16
N LEU A 94 -12.59 -7.64 8.13
CA LEU A 94 -11.52 -8.63 8.15
C LEU A 94 -10.47 -8.29 9.21
N GLY A 95 -10.05 -7.03 9.32
CA GLY A 95 -9.12 -6.58 10.34
C GLY A 95 -9.69 -6.75 11.76
N GLY A 96 -10.96 -6.41 11.96
CA GLY A 96 -11.66 -6.65 13.23
C GLY A 96 -11.73 -8.14 13.58
N LEU A 97 -12.10 -8.99 12.62
CA LEU A 97 -12.12 -10.44 12.80
C LEU A 97 -10.74 -11.02 13.10
N LEU A 98 -9.69 -10.50 12.46
CA LEU A 98 -8.33 -10.97 12.68
C LEU A 98 -7.84 -10.63 14.10
N VAL A 99 -8.14 -9.43 14.59
CA VAL A 99 -7.83 -9.02 15.97
C VAL A 99 -8.62 -9.84 16.97
N LEU A 100 -9.90 -10.11 16.70
CA LEU A 100 -10.73 -10.97 17.56
C LEU A 100 -10.29 -12.43 17.54
N ALA A 101 -9.78 -12.92 16.41
CA ALA A 101 -9.23 -14.27 16.30
C ALA A 101 -7.84 -14.40 16.94
N TRP A 102 -7.13 -13.28 17.06
CA TRP A 102 -5.83 -13.21 17.73
C TRP A 102 -5.96 -13.01 19.25
N SER A 103 -7.01 -12.32 19.70
CA SER A 103 -7.34 -12.13 21.12
C SER A 103 -7.81 -13.41 21.79
#